data_AF-A0A1Y2CKE2-F1
#
_entry.id   AF-A0A1Y2CKE2-F1
#
_cell.length_a   1.000
_cell.length_b   1.000
_cell.length_c   1.000
_cell.angle_alpha   90.00
_cell.angle_beta   90.00
_cell.angle_gamma   90.00
#
_symmetry.space_group_name_H-M   'P 1'
#
loop_
_entity.id
_entity.type
_entity.pdbx_description
1 polymer ?
#
loop_
_entity_poly.entity_id
_entity_poly.type
_entity_poly.pdbx_seq_one_letter_code
_entity_poly.pdbx_strand_id
1 'polypeptide(L)'
;MMSFAAIQNRNGALYCLTIISFMAGSITSMHSFRMNRAMFLREFRCGYYTTAPYLASKLLAGLPFIVLFSSLQLTVTYFLIGFQNDARKLFVLLCTCCLLSLIGIAIGALIATITLLFEKQQASLVDNISLFSPFIFFSSLYVNFDSTTPVLYWIKWLNPVQYGFDCLMKNEYNGFLLQLKLDGVMNIIAGETIIKQQGLSPERLDVTNSLAILLCMTLCLLFAVFWTLKRIGNEYSFQGINSMYSSRDVLFLACAFERV
;
A
#
# COMPACT_ATOMS: atom_id res chain seq x y z
N MET A 1 28.20 15.21 -15.62
CA MET A 1 27.81 14.45 -16.83
C MET A 1 27.01 13.23 -16.40
N MET A 2 25.81 13.04 -16.93
CA MET A 2 24.97 11.88 -16.59
C MET A 2 24.89 10.97 -17.83
N SER A 3 25.29 9.71 -17.71
CA SER A 3 25.18 8.70 -18.77
C SER A 3 23.79 8.06 -18.79
N PHE A 4 23.43 7.33 -19.86
CA PHE A 4 22.18 6.55 -19.90
C PHE A 4 22.08 5.55 -18.73
N ALA A 5 23.20 4.95 -18.35
CA ALA A 5 23.27 4.07 -17.18
C ALA A 5 22.90 4.80 -15.88
N ALA A 6 23.30 6.07 -15.72
CA ALA A 6 22.96 6.85 -14.53
C ALA A 6 21.46 7.21 -14.46
N ILE A 7 20.82 7.46 -15.61
CA ILE A 7 19.36 7.66 -15.69
C ILE A 7 18.63 6.38 -15.26
N GLN A 8 19.06 5.23 -15.80
CA GLN A 8 18.48 3.94 -15.43
C GLN A 8 18.66 3.62 -13.94
N ASN A 9 19.83 3.91 -13.36
CA ASN A 9 20.08 3.73 -11.93
C ASN A 9 19.17 4.61 -11.07
N ARG A 10 18.92 5.86 -11.46
CA ARG A 10 17.98 6.75 -10.77
C ARG A 10 16.53 6.26 -10.85
N ASN A 11 16.10 5.81 -12.03
CA ASN A 11 14.76 5.25 -12.22
C ASN A 11 14.59 3.98 -11.37
N GLY A 12 15.58 3.09 -11.40
CA GLY A 12 15.58 1.88 -10.57
C GLY A 12 15.53 2.19 -9.08
N ALA A 13 16.28 3.19 -8.61
CA ALA A 13 16.24 3.60 -7.22
C ALA A 13 14.88 4.18 -6.79
N LEU A 14 14.30 5.06 -7.59
CA LEU A 14 12.97 5.63 -7.30
C LEU A 14 11.90 4.52 -7.29
N TYR A 15 12.01 3.55 -8.19
CA TYR A 15 11.12 2.40 -8.21
C TYR A 15 11.29 1.51 -6.97
N CYS A 16 12.53 1.18 -6.59
CA CYS A 16 12.81 0.43 -5.36
C CYS A 16 12.24 1.13 -4.12
N LEU A 17 12.36 2.45 -4.02
CA LEU A 17 11.75 3.22 -2.92
C LEU A 17 10.23 3.01 -2.86
N THR A 18 9.53 3.09 -4.00
CA THR A 18 8.08 2.89 -4.02
C THR A 18 7.65 1.48 -3.60
N ILE A 19 8.35 0.45 -4.09
CA ILE A 19 8.06 -0.94 -3.73
C ILE A 19 8.31 -1.17 -2.24
N ILE A 20 9.45 -0.72 -1.71
CA ILE A 20 9.81 -0.92 -0.31
C ILE A 20 8.76 -0.27 0.59
N SER A 21 8.37 0.98 0.32
CA SER A 21 7.35 1.68 1.12
C SER A 21 6.00 0.95 1.10
N PHE A 22 5.58 0.44 -0.06
CA PHE A 22 4.33 -0.30 -0.21
C PHE A 22 4.36 -1.68 0.47
N MET A 23 5.41 -2.46 0.23
CA MET A 23 5.58 -3.82 0.78
C MET A 23 5.75 -3.81 2.29
N ALA A 24 6.59 -2.90 2.82
CA ALA A 24 6.82 -2.78 4.26
C ALA A 24 5.51 -2.49 5.00
N GLY A 25 4.66 -1.62 4.45
CA GLY A 25 3.33 -1.33 5.00
C GLY A 25 2.42 -2.56 5.04
N SER A 26 2.33 -3.30 3.92
CA SER A 26 1.49 -4.50 3.81
C SER A 26 1.92 -5.61 4.76
N ILE A 27 3.21 -5.94 4.77
CA ILE A 27 3.76 -7.03 5.59
C ILE A 27 3.54 -6.72 7.08
N THR A 28 3.83 -5.50 7.50
CA THR A 28 3.68 -5.05 8.90
C THR A 28 2.22 -5.11 9.35
N SER A 29 1.31 -4.60 8.52
CA SER A 29 -0.12 -4.60 8.82
C SER A 29 -0.68 -6.02 8.92
N MET A 30 -0.35 -6.89 7.97
CA MET A 30 -0.80 -8.28 7.99
C MET A 30 -0.27 -9.04 9.21
N HIS A 31 1.00 -8.84 9.57
CA HIS A 31 1.59 -9.45 10.76
C HIS A 31 0.92 -8.94 12.05
N SER A 32 0.80 -7.62 12.20
CA SER A 32 0.15 -6.99 13.36
C SER A 32 -1.30 -7.43 13.52
N PHE A 33 -2.04 -7.53 12.42
CA PHE A 33 -3.43 -7.98 12.46
C PHE A 33 -3.54 -9.45 12.89
N ARG A 34 -2.69 -10.33 12.37
CA ARG A 34 -2.67 -11.75 12.78
C ARG A 34 -2.35 -11.93 14.25
N MET A 35 -1.38 -11.20 14.79
CA MET A 35 -1.01 -11.28 16.20
C MET A 35 -2.15 -10.81 17.13
N ASN A 36 -2.82 -9.72 16.75
CA ASN A 36 -3.86 -9.11 17.59
C ASN A 36 -5.28 -9.67 17.36
N ARG A 37 -5.47 -10.60 16.40
CA ARG A 37 -6.80 -11.09 16.00
C ARG A 37 -7.60 -11.70 17.15
N ALA A 38 -6.95 -12.47 18.03
CA ALA A 38 -7.62 -13.20 19.10
C ALA A 38 -8.13 -12.23 20.18
N MET A 39 -7.33 -11.21 20.50
CA MET A 39 -7.73 -10.14 21.41
C MET A 39 -8.88 -9.33 20.81
N PHE A 40 -8.77 -8.96 19.53
CA PHE A 40 -9.83 -8.21 18.84
C PHE A 40 -11.18 -8.93 18.88
N LEU A 41 -11.21 -10.22 18.54
CA LEU A 41 -12.46 -11.00 18.56
C LEU A 41 -13.06 -11.13 19.96
N ARG A 42 -12.21 -11.27 20.99
CA ARG A 42 -12.64 -11.32 22.38
C ARG A 42 -13.28 -10.01 22.82
N GLU A 43 -12.59 -8.89 22.58
CA GLU A 43 -13.03 -7.56 22.98
C GLU A 43 -14.29 -7.12 22.23
N PHE A 44 -14.37 -7.48 20.94
CA PHE A 44 -15.54 -7.23 20.11
C PHE A 44 -16.76 -8.03 20.59
N ARG A 45 -16.60 -9.31 20.96
CA ARG A 45 -17.69 -10.14 21.50
C ARG A 45 -18.22 -9.63 22.85
N CYS A 46 -17.35 -9.07 23.68
CA CYS A 46 -17.74 -8.45 24.95
C CYS A 46 -18.35 -7.04 24.77
N GLY A 47 -18.34 -6.47 23.56
CA GLY A 47 -18.94 -5.17 23.29
C GLY A 47 -18.13 -3.97 23.81
N TYR A 48 -16.82 -4.12 24.05
CA TYR A 48 -15.99 -3.03 24.60
C TYR A 48 -15.81 -1.86 23.62
N TYR A 49 -15.83 -2.11 22.31
CA TYR A 49 -15.74 -1.06 21.28
C TYR A 49 -16.38 -1.49 19.97
N THR A 50 -16.74 -0.50 19.14
CA THR A 50 -17.23 -0.71 17.76
C THR A 50 -16.07 -0.70 16.75
N THR A 51 -16.34 -1.12 15.51
CA THR A 51 -15.30 -1.23 14.46
C THR A 51 -14.62 0.10 14.11
N ALA A 52 -15.34 1.22 14.17
CA ALA A 52 -14.83 2.54 13.81
C ALA A 52 -13.70 3.04 14.74
N PRO A 53 -13.89 3.11 16.08
CA PRO A 53 -12.85 3.54 17.00
C PRO A 53 -11.64 2.58 17.01
N TYR A 54 -11.84 1.28 16.75
CA TYR A 54 -10.73 0.34 16.58
C TYR A 54 -9.85 0.69 15.37
N LEU A 55 -10.46 0.95 14.21
CA LEU A 55 -9.70 1.33 13.02
C LEU A 55 -9.02 2.70 13.20
N ALA A 56 -9.74 3.68 13.76
CA ALA A 56 -9.20 5.02 14.00
C ALA A 56 -8.01 5.01 14.96
N SER A 57 -8.10 4.28 16.07
CA SER A 57 -6.99 4.14 17.04
C SER A 57 -5.78 3.43 16.43
N LYS A 58 -5.98 2.37 15.65
CA LYS A 58 -4.91 1.69 14.89
C LYS A 58 -4.21 2.64 13.92
N LEU A 59 -4.96 3.45 13.17
CA LEU A 59 -4.41 4.41 12.22
C LEU A 59 -3.65 5.53 12.93
N LEU A 60 -4.24 6.14 13.96
CA LEU A 60 -3.61 7.21 14.73
C LEU A 60 -2.33 6.75 15.42
N ALA A 61 -2.32 5.53 15.99
CA ALA A 61 -1.13 4.95 16.58
C ALA A 61 -0.06 4.61 15.54
N GLY A 62 -0.45 4.24 14.32
CA GLY A 62 0.46 3.86 13.24
C GLY A 62 1.10 5.03 12.49
N LEU A 63 0.37 6.14 12.31
CA LEU A 63 0.83 7.33 11.59
C LEU A 63 2.21 7.86 12.01
N PRO A 64 2.53 8.05 13.31
CA PRO A 64 3.85 8.57 13.69
C PRO A 64 4.99 7.62 13.29
N PHE A 65 4.76 6.30 13.36
CA PHE A 65 5.76 5.32 12.93
C PHE A 65 5.97 5.36 11.42
N ILE A 66 4.90 5.47 10.63
CA ILE A 66 5.00 5.56 9.16
C ILE A 66 5.83 6.78 8.76
N VAL A 67 5.53 7.94 9.34
CA VAL A 67 6.26 9.18 9.06
C VAL A 67 7.72 9.06 9.50
N LEU A 68 7.97 8.53 10.68
CA LEU A 68 9.33 8.36 11.21
C LEU A 68 10.16 7.41 10.33
N PHE A 69 9.69 6.20 10.05
CA PHE A 69 10.43 5.24 9.24
C PHE A 69 10.61 5.72 7.80
N SER A 70 9.59 6.34 7.21
CA SER A 70 9.70 6.92 5.86
C SER A 70 10.72 8.06 5.85
N SER A 71 10.71 8.96 6.84
CA SER A 71 11.68 10.05 6.93
C SER A 71 13.12 9.56 7.06
N LEU A 72 13.36 8.52 7.87
CA LEU A 72 14.68 7.93 8.03
C LEU A 72 15.17 7.28 6.73
N GLN A 73 14.33 6.46 6.09
CA GLN A 73 14.65 5.82 4.81
C GLN A 73 15.01 6.85 3.75
N LEU A 74 14.24 7.95 3.68
CA LEU A 74 14.43 8.99 2.69
C LEU A 74 15.64 9.85 2.96
N THR A 75 15.91 10.21 4.22
CA THR A 75 17.10 10.97 4.58
C THR A 75 18.36 10.22 4.11
N VAL A 76 18.46 8.93 4.43
CA VAL A 76 19.61 8.11 4.02
C VAL A 76 19.69 7.98 2.49
N THR A 77 18.59 7.63 1.84
CA THR A 77 18.59 7.34 0.40
C THR A 77 18.80 8.61 -0.44
N TYR A 78 18.24 9.73 0.00
CA TYR A 78 18.30 11.00 -0.74
C TYR A 78 19.71 11.57 -0.79
N PHE A 79 20.44 11.55 0.33
CA PHE A 79 21.83 11.99 0.37
C PHE A 79 22.78 11.03 -0.34
N LEU A 80 22.55 9.71 -0.28
CA LEU A 80 23.42 8.72 -0.93
C LEU A 80 23.32 8.74 -2.46
N ILE A 81 22.11 8.92 -3.01
CA ILE A 81 21.89 8.90 -4.46
C ILE A 81 22.17 10.28 -5.09
N GLY A 82 22.09 11.35 -4.29
CA GLY A 82 22.26 12.72 -4.78
C GLY A 82 21.12 13.16 -5.67
N PHE A 83 19.87 12.95 -5.24
CA PHE A 83 18.70 13.52 -5.91
C PHE A 83 18.74 15.05 -5.92
N GLN A 84 17.87 15.69 -6.71
CA GLN A 84 17.88 17.15 -6.82
C GLN A 84 17.62 17.83 -5.48
N ASN A 85 18.57 18.64 -5.00
CA ASN A 85 18.56 19.29 -3.70
C ASN A 85 17.54 20.45 -3.62
N ASP A 86 16.28 20.10 -3.45
CA ASP A 86 15.16 21.03 -3.25
C ASP A 86 14.24 20.47 -2.15
N ALA A 87 14.01 21.29 -1.12
CA ALA A 87 13.16 20.95 0.02
C ALA A 87 11.72 20.61 -0.40
N ARG A 88 11.19 21.26 -1.44
CA ARG A 88 9.84 20.96 -1.95
C ARG A 88 9.77 19.55 -2.52
N LYS A 89 10.79 19.15 -3.29
CA LYS A 89 10.87 17.83 -3.91
C LYS A 89 11.03 16.74 -2.86
N LEU A 90 11.81 17.00 -1.81
CA LEU A 90 11.94 16.12 -0.66
C LEU A 90 10.60 15.85 0.03
N PHE A 91 9.82 16.91 0.27
CA PHE A 91 8.51 16.78 0.91
C PHE A 91 7.51 16.00 0.07
N VAL A 92 7.44 16.26 -1.25
CA VAL A 92 6.60 15.48 -2.18
C VAL A 92 6.98 14.00 -2.16
N LEU A 93 8.28 13.71 -2.14
CA LEU A 93 8.81 12.35 -2.11
C LEU A 93 8.43 11.66 -0.77
N LEU A 94 8.55 12.37 0.35
CA LEU A 94 8.11 11.89 1.67
C LEU A 94 6.61 11.62 1.74
N CYS A 95 5.78 12.55 1.27
CA CYS A 95 4.33 12.36 1.22
C CYS A 95 3.95 11.16 0.35
N THR A 96 4.60 10.98 -0.81
CA THR A 96 4.33 9.86 -1.72
C THR A 96 4.66 8.52 -1.05
N CYS A 97 5.82 8.41 -0.41
CA CYS A 97 6.20 7.21 0.34
C CYS A 97 5.25 6.91 1.50
N CYS A 98 4.85 7.93 2.28
CA CYS A 98 3.91 7.75 3.38
C CYS A 98 2.53 7.26 2.88
N LEU A 99 2.02 7.83 1.78
CA LEU A 99 0.77 7.40 1.16
C LEU A 99 0.86 5.95 0.65
N LEU A 100 1.95 5.59 -0.02
CA LEU A 100 2.18 4.21 -0.45
C LEU A 100 2.21 3.22 0.72
N SER A 101 2.84 3.59 1.84
CA SER A 101 2.82 2.77 3.06
C SER A 101 1.43 2.65 3.67
N LEU A 102 0.62 3.72 3.68
CA LEU A 102 -0.77 3.67 4.13
C LEU A 102 -1.64 2.76 3.25
N ILE A 103 -1.47 2.83 1.92
CA ILE A 103 -2.13 1.93 0.99
C ILE A 103 -1.70 0.49 1.27
N GLY A 104 -0.40 0.24 1.43
CA GLY A 104 0.13 -1.07 1.80
C GLY A 104 -0.52 -1.61 3.08
N ILE A 105 -0.61 -0.78 4.13
CA ILE A 105 -1.26 -1.13 5.39
C ILE A 105 -2.73 -1.50 5.19
N ALA A 106 -3.46 -0.71 4.40
CA ALA A 106 -4.87 -0.95 4.13
C ALA A 106 -5.09 -2.27 3.37
N ILE A 107 -4.30 -2.56 2.33
CA ILE A 107 -4.43 -3.82 1.59
C ILE A 107 -3.98 -5.01 2.45
N GLY A 108 -2.89 -4.89 3.20
CA GLY A 108 -2.45 -5.92 4.14
C GLY A 108 -3.51 -6.26 5.19
N ALA A 109 -4.22 -5.24 5.69
CA ALA A 109 -5.35 -5.41 6.59
C ALA A 109 -6.55 -6.06 5.89
N LEU A 110 -6.88 -5.66 4.66
CA LEU A 110 -7.95 -6.29 3.87
C LEU A 110 -7.70 -7.78 3.68
N ILE A 111 -6.52 -8.16 3.21
CA ILE A 111 -6.15 -9.57 3.02
C ILE A 111 -6.29 -10.32 4.34
N ALA A 112 -5.75 -9.76 5.43
CA ALA A 112 -5.84 -10.38 6.74
C ALA A 112 -7.30 -10.58 7.21
N THR A 113 -8.18 -9.60 6.98
CA THR A 113 -9.61 -9.73 7.32
C THR A 113 -10.33 -10.75 6.45
N ILE A 114 -10.08 -10.75 5.14
CA ILE A 114 -10.70 -11.70 4.19
C ILE A 114 -10.33 -13.14 4.55
N THR A 115 -9.09 -13.37 4.98
CA THR A 115 -8.65 -14.72 5.35
C THR A 115 -9.34 -15.27 6.59
N LEU A 116 -9.86 -14.40 7.46
CA LEU A 116 -10.72 -14.80 8.58
C LEU A 116 -12.10 -15.26 8.10
N LEU A 117 -12.70 -14.58 7.12
CA LEU A 117 -14.01 -14.98 6.57
C LEU A 117 -13.98 -16.36 5.92
N PHE A 118 -12.88 -16.71 5.24
CA PHE A 118 -12.77 -17.98 4.53
C PHE A 118 -12.25 -19.14 5.40
N GLU A 119 -12.11 -18.94 6.72
CA GLU A 119 -11.56 -19.91 7.69
C GLU A 119 -10.20 -20.53 7.29
N LYS A 120 -9.51 -19.92 6.31
CA LYS A 120 -8.19 -20.35 5.87
C LYS A 120 -7.16 -19.81 6.87
N GLN A 121 -6.78 -20.65 7.83
CA GLN A 121 -5.73 -20.33 8.80
C GLN A 121 -4.34 -20.08 8.17
N GLN A 122 -4.16 -20.40 6.88
CA GLN A 122 -2.87 -20.44 6.21
C GLN A 122 -2.55 -19.25 5.31
N ALA A 123 -3.20 -18.10 5.47
CA ALA A 123 -2.73 -16.90 4.78
C ALA A 123 -1.34 -16.50 5.30
N SER A 124 -0.32 -16.90 4.55
CA SER A 124 1.08 -16.78 4.87
C SER A 124 1.65 -15.46 4.33
N LEU A 125 2.84 -15.08 4.80
CA LEU A 125 3.58 -13.95 4.21
C LEU A 125 3.88 -14.18 2.72
N VAL A 126 3.97 -15.44 2.32
CA VAL A 126 4.23 -15.84 0.92
C VAL A 126 3.03 -15.51 0.03
N ASP A 127 1.80 -15.69 0.52
CA ASP A 127 0.59 -15.38 -0.24
C ASP A 127 0.45 -13.89 -0.49
N ASN A 128 0.86 -13.07 0.48
CA ASN A 128 0.90 -11.61 0.37
C ASN A 128 1.83 -11.20 -0.78
N ILE A 129 3.07 -11.71 -0.79
CA ILE A 129 4.06 -11.41 -1.84
C ILE A 129 3.57 -11.90 -3.21
N SER A 130 3.01 -13.10 -3.28
CA SER A 130 2.48 -13.68 -4.52
C SER A 130 1.37 -12.81 -5.12
N LEU A 131 0.43 -12.35 -4.29
CA LEU A 131 -0.68 -11.49 -4.71
C LEU A 131 -0.23 -10.12 -5.22
N PHE A 132 0.87 -9.58 -4.68
CA PHE A 132 1.39 -8.29 -5.12
C PHE A 132 2.37 -8.35 -6.30
N SER A 133 2.93 -9.52 -6.60
CA SER A 133 3.86 -9.70 -7.71
C SER A 133 3.37 -9.14 -9.06
N PRO A 134 2.09 -9.28 -9.46
CA PRO A 134 1.63 -8.73 -10.75
C PRO A 134 1.67 -7.20 -10.76
N PHE A 135 1.31 -6.54 -9.65
CA PHE A 135 1.36 -5.07 -9.56
C PHE A 135 2.79 -4.53 -9.66
N ILE A 136 3.78 -5.29 -9.19
CA ILE A 136 5.20 -4.94 -9.34
C ILE A 136 5.64 -5.12 -10.80
N PHE A 137 5.27 -6.21 -11.47
CA PHE A 137 5.69 -6.45 -12.85
C PHE A 137 5.00 -5.55 -13.87
N PHE A 138 3.73 -5.17 -13.63
CA PHE A 138 2.96 -4.29 -14.50
C PHE A 138 3.17 -2.79 -14.21
N SER A 139 4.33 -2.42 -13.67
CA SER A 139 4.74 -1.02 -13.51
C SER A 139 5.43 -0.48 -14.77
N SER A 140 5.36 0.83 -15.02
CA SER A 140 5.92 1.53 -16.20
C SER A 140 7.40 1.30 -16.39
N LEU A 141 8.13 1.01 -15.31
CA LEU A 141 9.55 0.69 -15.39
C LEU A 141 9.82 -0.61 -16.19
N TYR A 142 8.95 -1.61 -16.06
CA TYR A 142 9.11 -2.91 -16.71
C TYR A 142 8.30 -3.05 -18.00
N VAL A 143 7.14 -2.39 -18.06
CA VAL A 143 6.23 -2.48 -19.19
C VAL A 143 5.94 -1.08 -19.72
N ASN A 144 6.30 -0.85 -20.99
CA ASN A 144 5.93 0.40 -21.66
C ASN A 144 4.43 0.38 -22.03
N PHE A 145 3.70 1.40 -21.61
CA PHE A 145 2.25 1.46 -21.79
C PHE A 145 1.80 1.64 -23.24
N ASP A 146 2.64 2.25 -24.09
CA ASP A 146 2.30 2.45 -25.49
C ASP A 146 2.31 1.12 -26.27
N SER A 147 3.08 0.14 -25.77
CA SER A 147 3.15 -1.22 -26.34
C SER A 147 2.27 -2.25 -25.63
N THR A 148 1.45 -1.84 -24.66
CA THR A 148 0.67 -2.78 -23.84
C THR A 148 -0.65 -3.19 -24.52
N THR A 149 -0.96 -4.49 -24.52
CA THR A 149 -2.24 -5.02 -25.02
C THR A 149 -3.44 -4.39 -24.30
N PRO A 150 -4.55 -4.06 -24.99
CA PRO A 150 -5.72 -3.40 -24.38
C PRO A 150 -6.28 -4.13 -23.14
N VAL A 151 -6.16 -5.45 -23.11
CA VAL A 151 -6.62 -6.31 -22.01
C VAL A 151 -5.82 -6.08 -20.73
N LEU A 152 -4.56 -5.65 -20.78
CA LEU A 152 -3.76 -5.39 -19.56
C LEU A 152 -3.78 -3.90 -19.16
N TYR A 153 -4.34 -3.04 -20.02
CA TYR A 153 -4.36 -1.60 -19.79
C TYR A 153 -5.16 -1.20 -18.54
N TRP A 154 -6.21 -1.94 -18.18
CA TRP A 154 -7.02 -1.62 -17.01
C TRP A 154 -6.28 -1.84 -15.68
N ILE A 155 -5.35 -2.80 -15.61
CA ILE A 155 -4.58 -3.12 -14.39
C ILE A 155 -3.76 -1.91 -13.94
N LYS A 156 -3.29 -1.10 -14.90
CA LYS A 156 -2.59 0.16 -14.64
C LYS A 156 -3.38 1.07 -13.70
N TRP A 157 -4.68 1.21 -13.93
CA TRP A 157 -5.54 2.12 -13.17
C TRP A 157 -5.79 1.67 -11.73
N LEU A 158 -5.58 0.38 -11.46
CA LEU A 158 -5.73 -0.19 -10.13
C LEU A 158 -4.40 -0.22 -9.34
N ASN A 159 -3.26 0.02 -10.02
CA ASN A 159 -1.94 -0.20 -9.44
C ASN A 159 -1.44 1.02 -8.64
N PRO A 160 -1.39 0.99 -7.30
CA PRO A 160 -0.89 2.12 -6.51
C PRO A 160 0.62 2.35 -6.67
N VAL A 161 1.39 1.28 -6.92
CA VAL A 161 2.85 1.37 -7.11
C VAL A 161 3.17 2.19 -8.37
N GLN A 162 2.36 2.01 -9.41
CA GLN A 162 2.45 2.78 -10.65
C GLN A 162 2.30 4.29 -10.40
N TYR A 163 1.21 4.68 -9.74
CA TYR A 163 0.94 6.10 -9.46
C TYR A 163 2.00 6.72 -8.55
N GLY A 164 2.52 5.94 -7.59
CA GLY A 164 3.64 6.35 -6.76
C GLY A 164 4.91 6.60 -7.57
N PHE A 165 5.28 5.66 -8.44
CA PHE A 165 6.47 5.79 -9.27
C PHE A 165 6.36 6.96 -10.25
N ASP A 166 5.20 7.14 -10.88
CA ASP A 166 4.94 8.26 -11.80
C ASP A 166 5.04 9.62 -11.09
N CYS A 167 4.54 9.71 -9.85
CA CYS A 167 4.67 10.91 -9.02
C CYS A 167 6.15 11.22 -8.73
N LEU A 168 6.93 10.22 -8.32
CA LEU A 168 8.34 10.39 -8.00
C LEU A 168 9.18 10.74 -9.24
N MET A 169 8.90 10.09 -10.38
CA MET A 169 9.55 10.38 -11.65
C MET A 169 9.33 11.83 -12.09
N LYS A 170 8.08 12.29 -12.05
CA LYS A 170 7.75 13.67 -12.40
C LYS A 170 8.40 14.66 -11.44
N ASN A 171 8.41 14.37 -10.14
CA ASN A 171 9.05 15.23 -9.14
C ASN A 171 10.56 15.37 -9.36
N GLU A 172 11.26 14.27 -9.66
CA GLU A 172 12.71 14.27 -9.88
C GLU A 172 13.10 14.89 -11.22
N TYR A 173 12.39 14.60 -12.30
CA TYR A 173 12.76 15.08 -13.65
C TYR A 173 12.21 16.46 -14.01
N ASN A 174 11.26 17.01 -13.24
CA ASN A 174 10.76 18.37 -13.46
C ASN A 174 11.90 19.39 -13.26
N GLY A 175 12.15 20.21 -14.29
CA GLY A 175 13.22 21.20 -14.30
C GLY A 175 14.64 20.64 -14.43
N PHE A 176 14.79 19.33 -14.72
CA PHE A 176 16.12 18.75 -14.93
C PHE A 176 16.58 18.86 -16.38
N LEU A 177 17.78 19.41 -16.59
CA LEU A 177 18.46 19.43 -17.89
C LEU A 177 19.61 18.43 -17.86
N LEU A 178 19.50 17.39 -18.68
CA LEU A 178 20.52 16.36 -18.81
C LEU A 178 21.46 16.69 -19.96
N GLN A 179 22.74 16.80 -19.64
CA GLN A 179 23.79 16.87 -20.65
C GLN A 179 24.25 15.45 -20.98
N LEU A 180 23.74 14.91 -22.09
CA LEU A 180 24.12 13.60 -22.62
C LEU A 180 25.14 13.79 -23.73
N LYS A 181 26.24 13.04 -23.67
CA LYS A 181 27.20 12.94 -24.77
C LYS A 181 26.76 11.76 -25.65
N LEU A 182 26.08 12.06 -26.74
CA LEU A 182 25.69 11.09 -27.77
C LEU A 182 26.64 11.28 -28.95
N ASP A 183 27.37 10.24 -29.35
CA ASP A 183 28.24 10.24 -30.54
C ASP A 183 29.21 11.44 -30.64
N GLY A 184 29.77 11.86 -29.49
CA GLY A 184 30.69 13.01 -29.44
C GLY A 184 30.03 14.38 -29.43
N VAL A 185 28.71 14.46 -29.63
CA VAL A 185 27.90 15.70 -29.58
C VAL A 185 27.24 15.83 -28.20
N MET A 186 27.26 17.03 -27.65
CA MET A 186 26.59 17.36 -26.39
C MET A 186 25.13 17.69 -26.67
N ASN A 187 24.24 16.73 -26.44
CA ASN A 187 22.80 16.94 -26.54
C ASN A 187 22.25 17.27 -25.15
N ILE A 188 21.58 18.43 -25.04
CA ILE A 188 20.84 18.82 -23.85
C ILE A 188 19.44 18.24 -23.98
N ILE A 189 19.14 17.22 -23.19
CA ILE A 189 17.85 16.56 -23.17
C ILE A 189 17.10 17.03 -21.92
N ALA A 190 15.89 17.58 -22.11
CA ALA A 190 15.02 17.94 -21.00
C ALA A 190 14.47 16.66 -20.34
N GLY A 191 14.37 16.63 -19.01
CA GLY A 191 13.79 15.50 -18.27
C GLY A 191 12.38 15.10 -18.74
N GLU A 192 11.65 16.04 -19.35
CA GLU A 192 10.34 15.80 -19.97
C GLU A 192 10.35 14.75 -21.09
N THR A 193 11.44 14.62 -21.85
CA THR A 193 11.52 13.62 -22.91
C THR A 193 11.68 12.21 -22.33
N ILE A 194 12.29 12.07 -21.16
CA ILE A 194 12.41 10.77 -20.45
C ILE A 194 11.04 10.34 -19.93
N ILE A 195 10.27 11.29 -19.39
CA ILE A 195 8.90 11.04 -18.95
C ILE A 195 8.04 10.59 -20.14
N LYS A 196 8.16 11.26 -21.29
CA LYS A 196 7.45 10.87 -22.53
C LYS A 196 7.86 9.48 -23.02
N GLN A 197 9.15 9.14 -22.97
CA GLN A 197 9.64 7.81 -23.38
C GLN A 197 9.10 6.67 -22.52
N GLN A 198 8.76 6.94 -21.26
CA GLN A 198 8.16 5.96 -20.35
C GLN A 198 6.64 5.79 -20.58
N GLY A 199 6.05 6.40 -21.63
CA GLY A 199 4.61 6.33 -21.91
C GLY A 199 3.77 7.17 -20.94
N LEU A 200 4.40 8.12 -20.24
CA LEU A 200 3.75 9.03 -19.30
C LEU A 200 3.52 10.36 -20.02
N SER A 201 2.28 10.62 -20.42
CA SER A 201 1.93 11.93 -20.97
C SER A 201 2.13 13.01 -19.89
N PRO A 202 2.80 14.13 -20.23
CA PRO A 202 3.08 15.20 -19.27
C PRO A 202 1.80 15.85 -18.73
N GLU A 203 0.76 16.00 -19.58
CA GLU A 203 -0.48 16.73 -19.24
C GLU A 203 -1.49 15.97 -18.36
N ARG A 204 -1.53 14.63 -18.38
CA ARG A 204 -2.68 13.90 -17.80
C ARG A 204 -2.58 13.59 -16.31
N LEU A 205 -1.41 13.74 -15.69
CA LEU A 205 -1.15 13.36 -14.29
C LEU A 205 -0.13 14.31 -13.65
N ASP A 206 -0.52 15.55 -13.34
CA ASP A 206 0.31 16.41 -12.48
C ASP A 206 0.67 15.71 -11.16
N VAL A 207 1.79 16.11 -10.54
CA VAL A 207 2.23 15.60 -9.23
C VAL A 207 1.09 15.65 -8.21
N THR A 208 0.32 16.75 -8.22
CA THR A 208 -0.87 16.95 -7.39
C THR A 208 -1.98 15.94 -7.68
N ASN A 209 -2.25 15.65 -8.95
CA ASN A 209 -3.30 14.71 -9.35
C ASN A 209 -2.93 13.28 -8.94
N SER A 210 -1.67 12.89 -9.11
CA SER A 210 -1.18 11.57 -8.66
C SER A 210 -1.28 11.42 -7.14
N LEU A 211 -0.92 12.46 -6.38
CA LEU A 211 -1.09 12.47 -4.93
C LEU A 211 -2.58 12.40 -4.52
N ALA A 212 -3.46 13.12 -5.22
CA ALA A 212 -4.89 13.08 -4.97
C ALA A 212 -5.50 11.70 -5.26
N ILE A 213 -5.07 11.05 -6.34
CA ILE A 213 -5.48 9.67 -6.68
C ILE A 213 -5.01 8.70 -5.59
N LEU A 214 -3.75 8.78 -5.16
CA LEU A 214 -3.22 7.94 -4.09
C LEU A 214 -3.99 8.15 -2.77
N LEU A 215 -4.32 9.39 -2.42
CA LEU A 215 -5.12 9.70 -1.24
C LEU A 215 -6.54 9.11 -1.37
N CYS A 216 -7.19 9.28 -2.52
CA CYS A 216 -8.50 8.70 -2.81
C CYS A 216 -8.49 7.17 -2.71
N MET A 217 -7.48 6.51 -3.29
CA MET A 217 -7.29 5.06 -3.18
C MET A 217 -7.11 4.64 -1.72
N THR A 218 -6.33 5.40 -0.94
CA THR A 218 -6.14 5.13 0.50
C THR A 218 -7.47 5.20 1.25
N LEU A 219 -8.27 6.25 1.05
CA LEU A 219 -9.59 6.38 1.70
C LEU A 219 -10.55 5.28 1.28
N CYS A 220 -10.58 4.92 0.00
CA CYS A 220 -11.41 3.84 -0.53
C CYS A 220 -11.04 2.49 0.10
N LEU A 221 -9.75 2.19 0.22
CA LEU A 221 -9.27 0.96 0.86
C LEU A 221 -9.57 0.95 2.36
N LEU A 222 -9.41 2.07 3.06
CA LEU A 222 -9.77 2.15 4.48
C LEU A 222 -11.27 1.97 4.70
N PHE A 223 -12.12 2.49 3.81
CA PHE A 223 -13.55 2.24 3.82
C PHE A 223 -13.87 0.76 3.59
N ALA A 224 -13.17 0.11 2.65
CA ALA A 224 -13.30 -1.32 2.43
C ALA A 224 -12.90 -2.13 3.68
N VAL A 225 -11.80 -1.78 4.36
CA VAL A 225 -11.38 -2.42 5.63
C VAL A 225 -12.44 -2.25 6.70
N PHE A 226 -12.99 -1.05 6.83
CA PHE A 226 -14.06 -0.79 7.78
C PHE A 226 -15.28 -1.69 7.51
N TRP A 227 -15.68 -1.81 6.24
CA TRP A 227 -16.80 -2.64 5.83
C TRP A 227 -16.55 -4.13 6.10
N THR A 228 -15.36 -4.66 5.75
CA THR A 228 -15.02 -6.06 6.01
C THR A 228 -14.96 -6.39 7.49
N LEU A 229 -14.36 -5.51 8.31
CA LEU A 229 -14.32 -5.68 9.76
C LEU A 229 -15.73 -5.64 10.38
N LYS A 230 -16.60 -4.75 9.89
CA LYS A 230 -17.99 -4.67 10.36
C LYS A 230 -18.76 -5.95 10.05
N ARG A 231 -18.55 -6.51 8.84
CA ARG A 231 -19.15 -7.79 8.44
C ARG A 231 -18.70 -8.94 9.35
N ILE A 232 -17.39 -9.06 9.60
CA ILE A 232 -16.82 -10.06 10.50
C ILE A 232 -17.41 -9.93 11.91
N GLY A 233 -17.53 -8.69 12.41
CA GLY A 233 -18.13 -8.43 13.70
C GLY A 233 -19.56 -8.96 13.82
N ASN A 234 -20.39 -8.73 12.80
CA ASN A 234 -21.78 -9.21 12.77
C ASN A 234 -21.86 -10.74 12.74
N GLU A 235 -21.03 -11.41 11.94
CA GLU A 235 -21.00 -12.88 11.85
C GLU A 235 -20.63 -13.53 13.20
N TYR A 236 -19.61 -12.99 13.89
CA TYR A 236 -19.21 -13.50 15.22
C TYR A 236 -20.18 -13.15 16.35
N SER A 237 -20.89 -12.02 16.26
CA SER A 237 -21.97 -11.70 17.21
C SER A 237 -23.09 -12.74 17.14
N PHE A 238 -23.46 -13.17 15.93
CA PHE A 238 -24.48 -14.19 15.71
C PHE A 238 -24.05 -15.57 16.24
N GLN A 239 -22.80 -15.98 16.01
CA GLN A 239 -22.25 -17.22 16.59
C GLN A 239 -22.16 -17.18 18.12
N GLY A 240 -21.83 -16.03 18.71
CA GLY A 240 -21.80 -15.86 20.18
C GLY A 240 -23.17 -16.05 20.81
N ILE A 241 -24.24 -15.54 20.19
CA ILE A 241 -25.62 -15.72 20.65
C ILE A 241 -26.03 -17.19 20.52
N ASN A 242 -25.73 -17.85 19.40
CA ASN A 242 -26.03 -19.27 19.19
C ASN A 242 -25.24 -20.18 20.15
N SER A 243 -24.00 -19.83 20.48
CA SER A 243 -23.20 -20.52 21.50
C SER A 243 -23.79 -20.36 22.90
N MET A 244 -24.26 -19.16 23.28
CA MET A 244 -24.95 -18.97 24.57
C MET A 244 -26.27 -19.74 24.64
N TYR A 245 -27.02 -19.82 23.53
CA TYR A 245 -28.23 -20.63 23.44
C TYR A 245 -27.91 -22.12 23.57
N SER A 246 -26.91 -22.62 22.83
CA SER A 246 -26.45 -24.01 22.94
C SER A 246 -25.93 -24.34 24.34
N SER A 247 -25.18 -23.46 25.00
CA SER A 247 -24.74 -23.68 26.39
C SER A 247 -25.90 -23.62 27.39
N ARG A 248 -26.94 -22.81 27.15
CA ARG A 248 -28.18 -22.84 27.96
C ARG A 248 -28.95 -24.14 27.77
N ASP A 249 -29.02 -24.67 26.55
CA ASP A 249 -29.67 -25.94 26.26
C ASP A 249 -28.88 -27.14 26.84
N VAL A 250 -27.54 -27.07 26.83
CA VAL A 250 -26.66 -28.06 27.49
C VAL A 250 -26.78 -27.97 29.03
N LEU A 251 -26.93 -26.77 29.61
CA LEU A 251 -27.21 -26.59 31.03
C LEU A 251 -28.61 -27.11 31.42
N PHE A 252 -29.63 -26.91 30.57
CA PHE A 252 -30.96 -27.48 30.77
C PHE A 252 -30.98 -29.01 30.65
N LEU A 253 -30.22 -29.59 29.71
CA LEU A 253 -30.05 -31.04 29.58
C LEU A 253 -29.21 -31.65 30.72
N ALA A 254 -28.19 -30.94 31.22
CA ALA A 254 -27.41 -31.35 32.38
C ALA A 254 -28.25 -31.36 33.67
N CYS A 255 -29.10 -30.35 33.89
CA CYS A 255 -30.05 -30.36 35.02
C CYS A 255 -31.18 -31.39 34.89
N ALA A 256 -31.54 -31.80 33.67
CA ALA A 256 -32.56 -32.84 33.46
C ALA A 256 -32.03 -34.26 33.73
N PHE A 257 -30.73 -34.49 33.54
CA PHE A 257 -30.09 -35.79 33.81
C PHE A 257 -29.73 -36.01 35.29
N GLU A 258 -29.78 -34.97 36.13
CA GLU A 258 -29.48 -35.05 37.57
C GLU A 258 -30.72 -35.35 38.44
N ARG A 259 -31.88 -35.65 37.82
CA ARG A 259 -33.15 -36.02 38.48
C ARG A 259 -33.72 -37.37 38.05
N VAL A 260 -32.87 -38.34 37.72
CA VAL A 260 -33.22 -39.77 37.64
C VAL A 260 -32.20 -40.55 38.44
#